data_AF-A0A139SV20-F1
#
_entry.id   AF-A0A139SV20-F1
#
_cell.length_a   1.000
_cell.length_b   1.000
_cell.length_c   1.000
_cell.angle_alpha   90.00
_cell.angle_beta   90.00
_cell.angle_gamma   90.00
#
_symmetry.space_group_name_H-M   'P 1'
#
loop_
_entity.id
_entity.type
_entity.pdbx_description
1 polymer ?
#
loop_
_entity_poly.entity_id
_entity_poly.type
_entity_poly.pdbx_seq_one_letter_code
_entity_poly.pdbx_strand_id
1 'polypeptide(L)'
;MNFKPHADYQRLLDIWPAIQDYQELAAKHGIDDIFQDNGGKLLQVLLLLNLDILPGREGNDAVDETGREYELKSVNIELTHGFSTHHHMNPSIIEKYRKVPWVFAVYRNIALQSVYLLEPEELNFYFKKWEEKWHADGGKDINNPKIPIKYVMAHGKLVFGTAPDLSVKRKQQSER
;
A
#
# COMPACT_ATOMS: atom_id res chain seq x y z
N MET A 1 -30.19 13.53 29.49
CA MET A 1 -28.77 13.98 29.55
C MET A 1 -28.60 15.05 28.50
N ASN A 2 -28.09 16.23 28.87
CA ASN A 2 -27.72 17.27 27.91
C ASN A 2 -26.25 17.05 27.53
N PHE A 3 -25.99 16.64 26.29
CA PHE A 3 -24.63 16.51 25.80
C PHE A 3 -24.17 17.86 25.27
N LYS A 4 -23.03 18.35 25.77
CA LYS A 4 -22.33 19.50 25.22
C LYS A 4 -21.19 19.01 24.32
N PRO A 5 -21.20 19.31 23.01
CA PRO A 5 -20.09 18.93 22.13
C PRO A 5 -18.76 19.55 22.55
N HIS A 6 -17.66 18.90 22.16
CA HIS A 6 -16.31 19.45 22.29
C HIS A 6 -16.16 20.73 21.45
N ALA A 7 -15.28 21.65 21.86
CA ALA A 7 -15.07 22.92 21.15
C ALA A 7 -14.65 22.71 19.68
N ASP A 8 -13.85 21.69 19.41
CA ASP A 8 -13.38 21.36 18.04
C ASP A 8 -14.45 20.74 17.14
N TYR A 9 -15.63 20.40 17.65
CA TYR A 9 -16.70 19.84 16.81
C TYR A 9 -17.10 20.81 15.69
N GLN A 10 -17.09 22.12 15.97
CA GLN A 10 -17.36 23.11 14.92
C GLN A 10 -16.29 23.04 13.82
N ARG A 11 -15.02 22.87 14.19
CA ARG A 11 -13.93 22.73 13.21
C ARG A 11 -14.11 21.49 12.34
N LEU A 12 -14.61 20.38 12.89
CA LEU A 12 -14.95 19.19 12.11
C LEU A 12 -16.05 19.49 11.08
N LEU A 13 -17.13 20.16 11.49
CA LEU A 13 -18.21 20.54 10.58
C LEU A 13 -17.73 21.46 9.47
N ASP A 14 -16.82 22.40 9.77
CA ASP A 14 -16.28 23.33 8.78
C ASP A 14 -15.46 22.62 7.69
N ILE A 15 -14.76 21.52 8.02
CA ILE A 15 -13.96 20.76 7.05
C ILE A 15 -14.75 19.63 6.38
N TRP A 16 -15.89 19.23 6.94
CA TRP A 16 -16.65 18.06 6.50
C TRP A 16 -17.06 18.08 5.03
N PRO A 17 -17.48 19.21 4.42
CA PRO A 17 -17.78 19.25 2.99
C PRO A 17 -16.61 18.78 2.11
N ALA A 18 -15.39 19.21 2.43
CA ALA A 18 -14.20 18.79 1.67
C ALA A 18 -13.86 17.30 1.87
N ILE A 19 -14.16 16.76 3.06
CA ILE A 19 -14.02 15.32 3.34
C ILE A 19 -15.03 14.52 2.51
N GLN A 20 -16.27 15.01 2.41
CA GLN A 20 -17.33 14.40 1.60
C GLN A 20 -16.96 14.43 0.10
N ASP A 21 -16.48 15.56 -0.41
CA ASP A 21 -16.01 15.67 -1.80
C ASP A 21 -14.89 14.66 -2.09
N TYR A 22 -13.99 14.45 -1.13
CA TYR A 22 -12.90 13.47 -1.26
C TYR A 22 -13.42 12.02 -1.27
N GLN A 23 -14.40 11.70 -0.44
CA GLN A 23 -15.07 10.40 -0.45
C GLN A 23 -15.85 10.18 -1.77
N GLU A 24 -16.52 11.20 -2.29
CA GLU A 24 -17.23 11.09 -3.58
C GLU A 24 -16.27 10.88 -4.75
N LEU A 25 -15.10 11.53 -4.72
CA LEU A 25 -14.03 11.24 -5.66
C LEU A 25 -13.54 9.80 -5.52
N ALA A 26 -13.31 9.32 -4.28
CA ALA A 26 -12.88 7.95 -4.02
C ALA A 26 -13.87 6.91 -4.57
N ALA A 27 -15.17 7.13 -4.34
CA ALA A 27 -16.23 6.24 -4.79
C ALA A 27 -16.27 6.10 -6.32
N LYS A 28 -15.97 7.17 -7.07
CA LYS A 28 -15.85 7.11 -8.54
C LYS A 28 -14.74 6.18 -9.03
N HIS A 29 -13.74 5.94 -8.19
CA HIS A 29 -12.59 5.06 -8.47
C HIS A 29 -12.69 3.73 -7.71
N GLY A 30 -13.89 3.33 -7.28
CA GLY A 30 -14.14 2.03 -6.67
C GLY A 30 -13.68 1.90 -5.21
N ILE A 31 -13.50 3.02 -4.50
CA ILE A 31 -13.14 3.03 -3.07
C ILE A 31 -14.37 3.41 -2.23
N ASP A 32 -14.88 2.44 -1.48
CA ASP A 32 -16.12 2.59 -0.70
C ASP A 32 -15.95 3.49 0.53
N ASP A 33 -14.78 3.48 1.18
CA ASP A 33 -14.53 4.23 2.43
C ASP A 33 -13.08 4.74 2.50
N ILE A 34 -12.89 6.06 2.48
CA ILE A 34 -11.57 6.70 2.56
C ILE A 34 -10.88 6.50 3.92
N PHE A 35 -11.64 6.19 4.97
CA PHE A 35 -11.15 6.03 6.34
C PHE A 35 -10.86 4.57 6.73
N GLN A 36 -11.21 3.61 5.89
CA GLN A 36 -10.88 2.19 6.09
C GLN A 36 -9.84 1.69 5.10
N ASP A 37 -9.05 0.70 5.49
CA ASP A 37 -8.09 -0.03 4.64
C ASP A 37 -7.16 0.85 3.78
N ASN A 38 -6.84 2.05 4.28
CA ASN A 38 -6.07 3.07 3.56
C ASN A 38 -6.76 3.61 2.28
N GLY A 39 -8.09 3.61 2.18
CA GLY A 39 -8.83 4.06 0.99
C GLY A 39 -8.42 5.45 0.49
N GLY A 40 -8.36 6.45 1.38
CA GLY A 40 -7.89 7.79 1.00
C GLY A 40 -6.42 7.83 0.57
N LYS A 41 -5.59 6.89 1.02
CA LYS A 41 -4.22 6.79 0.51
C LYS A 41 -4.23 6.14 -0.87
N LEU A 42 -4.91 5.01 -1.03
CA LEU A 42 -5.03 4.28 -2.29
C LEU A 42 -5.49 5.21 -3.44
N LEU A 43 -6.49 6.06 -3.20
CA LEU A 43 -6.96 7.03 -4.18
C LEU A 43 -5.82 7.90 -4.76
N GLN A 44 -4.85 8.33 -3.94
CA GLN A 44 -3.72 9.14 -4.40
C GLN A 44 -2.88 8.39 -5.44
N VAL A 45 -2.68 7.08 -5.27
CA VAL A 45 -1.90 6.26 -6.21
C VAL A 45 -2.66 5.99 -7.50
N LEU A 46 -3.96 5.68 -7.40
CA LEU A 46 -4.79 5.41 -8.57
C LEU A 46 -4.86 6.64 -9.50
N LEU A 47 -5.13 7.82 -8.92
CA LEU A 47 -5.18 9.07 -9.68
C LEU A 47 -3.81 9.45 -10.27
N LEU A 48 -2.73 9.21 -9.52
CA LEU A 48 -1.37 9.52 -9.97
C LEU A 48 -0.93 8.66 -11.15
N LEU A 49 -1.25 7.35 -11.12
CA LEU A 49 -0.78 6.38 -12.10
C LEU A 49 -1.82 6.06 -13.19
N ASN A 50 -3.00 6.70 -13.13
CA ASN A 50 -4.14 6.42 -14.01
C ASN A 50 -4.51 4.92 -14.01
N LEU A 51 -4.73 4.37 -12.81
CA LEU A 51 -5.08 2.97 -12.60
C LEU A 51 -6.52 2.82 -12.13
N ASP A 52 -7.18 1.76 -12.59
CA ASP A 52 -8.48 1.31 -12.12
C ASP A 52 -8.33 0.09 -11.20
N ILE A 53 -9.11 0.05 -10.10
CA ILE A 53 -9.12 -1.11 -9.19
C ILE A 53 -9.78 -2.31 -9.89
N LEU A 54 -9.16 -3.48 -9.76
CA LEU A 54 -9.77 -4.73 -10.18
C LEU A 54 -10.64 -5.31 -9.04
N PRO A 55 -11.88 -5.74 -9.34
CA PRO A 55 -12.74 -6.35 -8.33
C PRO A 55 -12.27 -7.76 -7.97
N GLY A 56 -12.19 -8.06 -6.67
CA GLY A 56 -11.87 -9.39 -6.15
C GLY A 56 -10.69 -9.39 -5.19
N ARG A 57 -10.65 -10.34 -4.25
CA ARG A 57 -9.60 -10.41 -3.21
C ARG A 57 -8.41 -11.31 -3.58
N GLU A 58 -8.53 -12.10 -4.64
CA GLU A 58 -7.54 -13.14 -5.00
C GLU A 58 -6.85 -12.89 -6.36
N GLY A 59 -7.18 -11.77 -7.00
CA GLY A 59 -6.58 -11.32 -8.27
C GLY A 59 -5.54 -10.23 -8.05
N ASN A 60 -5.01 -9.70 -9.15
CA ASN A 60 -4.15 -8.51 -9.12
C ASN A 60 -4.97 -7.29 -8.68
N ASP A 61 -4.31 -6.28 -8.14
CA ASP A 61 -4.97 -5.18 -7.43
C ASP A 61 -5.53 -4.10 -8.39
N ALA A 62 -4.85 -3.83 -9.51
CA ALA A 62 -5.23 -2.74 -10.42
C ALA A 62 -4.80 -2.98 -11.87
N VAL A 63 -5.36 -2.20 -12.80
CA VAL A 63 -5.09 -2.25 -14.23
C VAL A 63 -4.91 -0.84 -14.80
N ASP A 64 -4.02 -0.67 -15.80
CA ASP A 64 -3.88 0.59 -16.53
C ASP A 64 -4.73 0.64 -17.82
N GLU A 65 -4.74 1.80 -18.49
CA GLU A 65 -5.48 2.01 -19.73
C GLU A 65 -5.08 1.09 -20.90
N THR A 66 -3.90 0.46 -20.83
CA THR A 66 -3.42 -0.49 -21.84
C THR A 66 -3.83 -1.93 -21.54
N GLY A 67 -4.48 -2.16 -20.40
CA GLY A 67 -4.87 -3.48 -19.93
C GLY A 67 -3.74 -4.22 -19.18
N ARG A 68 -2.66 -3.53 -18.80
CA ARG A 68 -1.60 -4.13 -18.00
C ARG A 68 -2.02 -4.12 -16.53
N GLU A 69 -1.96 -5.29 -15.89
CA GLU A 69 -2.33 -5.47 -14.49
C GLU A 69 -1.11 -5.30 -13.56
N TYR A 70 -1.38 -4.91 -12.30
CA TYR A 70 -0.39 -4.59 -11.29
C TYR A 70 -0.78 -5.16 -9.92
N GLU A 71 0.21 -5.59 -9.14
CA GLU A 71 0.07 -5.73 -7.69
C GLU A 71 0.37 -4.37 -7.02
N LEU A 72 -0.46 -3.95 -6.07
CA LEU A 72 -0.28 -2.71 -5.31
C LEU A 72 0.08 -3.02 -3.86
N LYS A 73 1.22 -2.50 -3.40
CA LYS A 73 1.61 -2.54 -1.98
C LYS A 73 1.88 -1.15 -1.46
N SER A 74 1.52 -0.91 -0.20
CA SER A 74 1.75 0.37 0.46
C SER A 74 2.38 0.22 1.84
N VAL A 75 3.06 1.28 2.28
CA VAL A 75 3.61 1.36 3.63
C VAL A 75 3.50 2.78 4.17
N ASN A 76 3.25 2.93 5.48
CA ASN A 76 3.51 4.18 6.19
C ASN A 76 4.87 4.07 6.90
N ILE A 77 5.85 4.85 6.46
CA ILE A 77 7.23 4.78 6.97
C ILE A 77 7.37 5.23 8.42
N GLU A 78 6.38 5.95 8.96
CA GLU A 78 6.34 6.28 10.38
C GLU A 78 6.02 5.05 11.27
N LEU A 79 5.52 3.96 10.66
CA LEU A 79 5.05 2.78 11.38
C LEU A 79 5.86 1.52 11.07
N THR A 80 6.27 1.32 9.81
CA THR A 80 7.01 0.13 9.40
C THR A 80 7.86 0.39 8.16
N HIS A 81 8.94 -0.36 8.02
CA HIS A 81 9.86 -0.30 6.88
C HIS A 81 9.78 -1.55 5.99
N GLY A 82 8.75 -2.38 6.16
CA GLY A 82 8.54 -3.59 5.36
C GLY A 82 7.12 -3.67 4.81
N PHE A 83 7.01 -3.85 3.50
CA PHE A 83 5.74 -4.08 2.82
C PHE A 83 5.21 -5.48 3.15
N SER A 84 3.94 -5.59 3.52
CA SER A 84 3.22 -6.86 3.58
C SER A 84 3.07 -7.48 2.21
N THR A 85 2.83 -8.79 2.18
CA THR A 85 2.52 -9.53 0.96
C THR A 85 1.20 -10.29 1.15
N HIS A 86 1.26 -11.59 1.45
CA HIS A 86 0.10 -12.46 1.60
C HIS A 86 0.18 -13.28 2.90
N HIS A 87 -0.94 -13.43 3.62
CA HIS A 87 -1.00 -14.17 4.89
C HIS A 87 -0.85 -15.69 4.74
N HIS A 88 -1.09 -16.20 3.54
CA HIS A 88 -1.01 -17.62 3.18
C HIS A 88 -0.10 -17.79 1.95
N MET A 89 1.13 -17.28 2.01
CA MET A 89 2.04 -17.31 0.86
C MET A 89 2.42 -18.76 0.51
N ASN A 90 2.18 -19.15 -0.73
CA ASN A 90 2.39 -20.49 -1.28
C ASN A 90 2.72 -20.43 -2.79
N PRO A 91 3.15 -21.54 -3.43
CA PRO A 91 3.56 -21.54 -4.84
C PRO A 91 2.50 -21.00 -5.82
N SER A 92 1.22 -21.27 -5.60
CA SER A 92 0.15 -20.78 -6.49
C SER A 92 0.01 -19.26 -6.47
N ILE A 93 0.22 -18.63 -5.31
CA ILE A 93 0.23 -17.18 -5.17
C ILE A 93 1.49 -16.60 -5.81
N ILE A 94 2.63 -17.23 -5.57
CA ILE A 94 3.91 -16.78 -6.14
C ILE A 94 3.87 -16.83 -7.67
N GLU A 95 3.23 -17.85 -8.26
CA GLU A 95 3.05 -17.93 -9.71
C GLU A 95 2.22 -16.75 -10.26
N LYS A 96 1.18 -16.30 -9.54
CA LYS A 96 0.43 -15.10 -9.92
C LYS A 96 1.32 -13.86 -9.86
N TYR A 97 2.08 -13.71 -8.77
CA TYR A 97 2.97 -12.57 -8.55
C TYR A 97 4.09 -12.44 -9.58
N ARG A 98 4.51 -13.54 -10.20
CA ARG A 98 5.50 -13.55 -11.30
C ARG A 98 4.97 -12.98 -12.62
N LYS A 99 3.66 -12.77 -12.76
CA LYS A 99 3.02 -12.38 -14.03
C LYS A 99 2.81 -10.88 -14.17
N VAL A 100 2.96 -10.12 -13.09
CA VAL A 100 2.64 -8.68 -13.07
C VAL A 100 3.73 -7.85 -12.39
N PRO A 101 3.96 -6.61 -12.85
CA PRO A 101 4.73 -5.64 -12.10
C PRO A 101 4.06 -5.28 -10.78
N TRP A 102 4.87 -4.79 -9.85
CA TRP A 102 4.42 -4.34 -8.53
C TRP A 102 4.65 -2.85 -8.36
N VAL A 103 3.62 -2.14 -7.90
CA VAL A 103 3.68 -0.75 -7.49
C VAL A 103 3.81 -0.69 -5.97
N PHE A 104 4.86 -0.04 -5.50
CA PHE A 104 5.14 0.17 -4.09
C PHE A 104 4.94 1.65 -3.72
N ALA A 105 3.85 1.94 -3.05
CA ALA A 105 3.50 3.28 -2.58
C ALA A 105 4.02 3.52 -1.15
N VAL A 106 4.83 4.56 -0.99
CA VAL A 106 5.40 4.96 0.28
C VAL A 106 4.69 6.20 0.78
N TYR A 107 4.07 6.09 1.94
CA TYR A 107 3.39 7.19 2.62
C TYR A 107 4.17 7.64 3.83
N ARG A 108 4.09 8.94 4.12
CA ARG A 108 4.39 9.48 5.45
C ARG A 108 3.08 9.97 6.05
N ASN A 109 2.60 9.26 7.07
CA ASN A 109 1.24 9.41 7.60
C ASN A 109 0.18 9.13 6.52
N ILE A 110 -0.49 10.18 6.04
CA ILE A 110 -1.54 10.11 5.01
C ILE A 110 -1.09 10.58 3.63
N ALA A 111 0.08 11.22 3.54
CA ALA A 111 0.55 11.83 2.31
C ALA A 111 1.46 10.86 1.54
N LEU A 112 1.18 10.69 0.24
CA LEU A 112 2.04 9.93 -0.66
C LEU A 112 3.38 10.66 -0.82
N GLN A 113 4.46 9.98 -0.44
CA GLN A 113 5.82 10.53 -0.51
C GLN A 113 6.55 10.09 -1.78
N SER A 114 6.44 8.81 -2.14
CA SER A 114 7.08 8.25 -3.33
C SER A 114 6.39 6.99 -3.80
N VAL A 115 6.51 6.69 -5.09
CA VAL A 115 6.05 5.45 -5.68
C VAL A 115 7.18 4.80 -6.47
N TYR A 116 7.38 3.51 -6.27
CA TYR A 116 8.34 2.69 -7.00
C TYR A 116 7.63 1.62 -7.81
N LEU A 117 8.13 1.34 -9.00
CA LEU A 117 7.70 0.21 -9.84
C LEU A 117 8.82 -0.83 -9.86
N LEU A 118 8.47 -2.09 -9.60
CA LEU A 118 9.36 -3.23 -9.80
C LEU A 118 8.74 -4.22 -10.80
N GLU A 119 9.54 -4.66 -11.76
CA GLU A 119 9.21 -5.76 -12.66
C GLU A 119 9.38 -7.12 -11.96
N PRO A 120 8.72 -8.19 -12.43
CA PRO A 120 8.82 -9.52 -11.83
C PRO A 120 10.25 -10.03 -11.65
N GLU A 121 11.15 -9.70 -12.58
CA GLU A 121 12.56 -10.08 -12.54
C GLU A 121 13.29 -9.48 -11.33
N GLU A 122 12.94 -8.26 -10.95
CA GLU A 122 13.52 -7.54 -9.81
C GLU A 122 13.02 -8.08 -8.47
N LEU A 123 11.89 -8.81 -8.47
CA LEU A 123 11.33 -9.48 -7.29
C LEU A 123 11.66 -10.97 -7.22
N ASN A 124 12.27 -11.54 -8.27
CA ASN A 124 12.54 -12.97 -8.39
C ASN A 124 13.37 -13.55 -7.23
N PHE A 125 14.25 -12.73 -6.63
CA PHE A 125 14.98 -13.11 -5.41
C PHE A 125 14.03 -13.52 -4.28
N TYR A 126 12.97 -12.75 -4.03
CA TYR A 126 11.98 -13.06 -2.99
C TYR A 126 11.11 -14.25 -3.36
N PHE A 127 10.67 -14.34 -4.61
CA PHE A 127 9.85 -15.46 -5.07
C PHE A 127 10.55 -16.80 -4.86
N LYS A 128 11.82 -16.90 -5.29
CA LYS A 128 12.65 -18.11 -5.06
C LYS A 128 12.82 -18.40 -3.57
N LYS A 129 13.18 -17.38 -2.79
CA LYS A 129 13.36 -17.51 -1.34
C LYS A 129 12.11 -18.03 -0.64
N TRP A 130 10.92 -17.61 -1.06
CA TRP A 130 9.66 -18.07 -0.48
C TRP A 130 9.28 -19.47 -0.95
N GLU A 131 9.46 -19.80 -2.23
CA GLU A 131 9.25 -21.17 -2.74
C GLU A 131 10.16 -22.17 -2.03
N GLU A 132 11.46 -21.88 -1.95
CA GLU A 132 12.44 -22.73 -1.25
C GLU A 132 12.07 -22.93 0.23
N LYS A 133 11.67 -21.85 0.91
CA LYS A 133 11.22 -21.93 2.31
C LYS A 133 9.94 -22.78 2.45
N TRP A 134 8.96 -22.60 1.58
CA TRP A 134 7.71 -23.36 1.63
C TRP A 134 7.97 -24.86 1.47
N HIS A 135 8.85 -25.25 0.53
CA HIS A 135 9.28 -26.63 0.36
C HIS A 135 10.07 -27.16 1.56
N ALA A 136 11.02 -26.37 2.09
CA ALA A 136 11.83 -26.76 3.25
C ALA A 136 10.97 -26.95 4.52
N ASP A 137 9.89 -26.19 4.66
CA ASP A 137 8.94 -26.30 5.77
C ASP A 137 7.87 -27.39 5.54
N GLY A 138 8.01 -28.24 4.51
CA GLY A 138 7.12 -29.37 4.25
C GLY A 138 5.76 -28.99 3.63
N GLY A 139 5.72 -27.90 2.86
CA GLY A 139 4.50 -27.41 2.21
C GLY A 139 3.64 -26.51 3.09
N LYS A 140 4.24 -25.88 4.11
CA LYS A 140 3.55 -24.98 5.03
C LYS A 140 3.55 -23.55 4.50
N ASP A 141 2.37 -22.96 4.42
CA ASP A 141 2.20 -21.55 4.01
C ASP A 141 3.00 -20.58 4.89
N ILE A 142 3.62 -19.60 4.24
CA ILE A 142 4.44 -18.58 4.90
C ILE A 142 3.52 -17.41 5.27
N ASN A 143 3.47 -17.09 6.57
CA ASN A 143 2.62 -16.01 7.06
C ASN A 143 3.24 -14.64 6.79
N ASN A 144 2.68 -13.91 5.81
CA ASN A 144 2.94 -12.50 5.53
C ASN A 144 4.43 -12.12 5.49
N PRO A 145 5.24 -12.79 4.63
CA PRO A 145 6.63 -12.43 4.48
C PRO A 145 6.75 -10.98 3.99
N LYS A 146 7.78 -10.26 4.44
CA LYS A 146 7.94 -8.83 4.16
C LYS A 146 8.98 -8.57 3.09
N ILE A 147 8.74 -7.54 2.27
CA ILE A 147 9.74 -6.94 1.39
C ILE A 147 10.22 -5.62 2.02
N PRO A 148 11.51 -5.48 2.38
CA PRO A 148 12.03 -4.25 2.98
C PRO A 148 11.99 -3.07 2.00
N ILE A 149 11.65 -1.88 2.49
CA ILE A 149 11.66 -0.65 1.68
C ILE A 149 13.03 -0.35 1.07
N LYS A 150 14.12 -0.67 1.78
CA LYS A 150 15.48 -0.51 1.25
C LYS A 150 15.72 -1.34 -0.02
N TYR A 151 15.11 -2.52 -0.12
CA TYR A 151 15.20 -3.34 -1.33
C TYR A 151 14.45 -2.67 -2.48
N VAL A 152 13.20 -2.26 -2.23
CA VAL A 152 12.37 -1.54 -3.21
C VAL A 152 13.08 -0.29 -3.72
N MET A 153 13.71 0.48 -2.84
CA MET A 153 14.46 1.70 -3.22
C MET A 153 15.72 1.40 -4.03
N ALA A 154 16.38 0.27 -3.78
CA ALA A 154 17.63 -0.09 -4.44
C ALA A 154 17.42 -0.74 -5.82
N HIS A 155 16.30 -1.44 -6.01
CA HIS A 155 16.03 -2.23 -7.21
C HIS A 155 14.88 -1.69 -8.05
N GLY A 156 13.99 -0.87 -7.49
CA GLY A 156 12.84 -0.34 -8.20
C GLY A 156 13.11 0.95 -8.94
N LYS A 157 12.34 1.18 -10.01
CA LYS A 157 12.26 2.47 -10.69
C LYS A 157 11.39 3.43 -9.88
N LEU A 158 11.96 4.56 -9.46
CA LEU A 158 11.19 5.66 -8.87
C LEU A 158 10.31 6.29 -9.96
N VAL A 159 8.99 6.18 -9.81
CA VAL A 159 8.02 6.75 -10.78
C VAL A 159 7.43 8.08 -10.30
N PHE A 160 7.44 8.33 -8.99
CA PHE A 160 6.96 9.59 -8.41
C PHE A 160 7.68 9.91 -7.10
N GLY A 161 7.87 11.21 -6.85
CA GLY A 161 8.32 11.74 -5.57
C GLY A 161 9.83 11.73 -5.39
N THR A 162 10.27 11.62 -4.13
CA THR A 162 11.68 11.56 -3.76
C THR A 162 11.93 10.40 -2.82
N ALA A 163 13.13 9.84 -2.87
CA ALA A 163 13.53 8.75 -1.99
C ALA A 163 13.27 9.13 -0.51
N PRO A 164 12.55 8.30 0.25
CA PRO A 164 12.19 8.64 1.62
C PRO A 164 13.42 8.63 2.51
N ASP A 165 13.54 9.63 3.37
CA ASP A 165 14.49 9.58 4.48
C ASP A 165 13.99 8.55 5.52
N LEU A 166 14.74 7.45 5.62
CA LEU A 166 14.48 6.35 6.55
C LEU A 166 15.11 6.57 7.94
N SER A 167 15.77 7.70 8.16
CA SER A 167 16.31 8.06 9.47
C SER A 167 15.16 8.49 10.40
N VAL A 168 14.59 7.52 11.13
CA VAL A 168 13.57 7.83 12.12
C VAL A 168 14.25 8.43 13.35
N LYS A 169 14.10 9.74 13.56
CA LYS A 169 14.22 10.31 14.91
C LYS A 169 13.03 9.77 15.71
N ARG A 170 13.24 8.75 16.54
CA ARG A 170 12.25 8.35 17.55
C ARG A 170 11.83 9.61 18.29
N LYS A 171 10.60 10.08 18.09
CA LYS A 171 10.00 11.02 19.03
C LYS A 171 10.01 10.30 20.37
N GLN A 172 10.83 10.79 21.31
CA GLN A 172 10.65 10.47 22.72
C GLN A 172 9.17 10.73 22.99
N GLN A 173 8.44 9.69 23.41
CA GLN A 173 7.11 9.88 23.96
C GLN A 173 7.29 10.84 25.14
N SER A 174 6.93 12.11 24.94
CA SER A 174 6.69 13.00 26.06
C SER A 174 5.42 12.47 26.73
N GLU A 175 5.60 11.86 27.89
CA GLU A 175 4.52 11.52 28.82
C GLU A 175 3.57 12.71 28.94
N ARG A 176 2.29 12.48 28.65
CA ARG A 176 1.17 13.32 29.04
C ARG A 176 0.03 12.42 29.47
#